data_AF-A0A951IGV0-F1
#
_entry.id   AF-A0A951IGV0-F1
#
_cell.length_a   1.000
_cell.length_b   1.000
_cell.length_c   1.000
_cell.angle_alpha   90.00
_cell.angle_beta   90.00
_cell.angle_gamma   90.00
#
_symmetry.space_group_name_H-M   'P 1'
#
loop_
_entity.id
_entity.type
_entity.pdbx_description
1 polymer ?
#
loop_
_entity_poly.entity_id
_entity_poly.type
_entity_poly.pdbx_seq_one_letter_code
_entity_poly.pdbx_strand_id
1 'polypeptide(L)'
;MGDLIGFLLGDLEFALARAVTSRLDATSMIRMLRYLAAISLSENHFHKLSPILDKIDYVRDDRNLIVHGIWARNSRGTPLAFSLRQKAPTPTEVVAETFDDSRMRTLIHTIVALHRELLLVMYEIGWSLHEKSAPPPPEEA
;
A
#
# COMPACT_ATOMS: atom_id res chain seq x y z
N MET A 1 -0.43 3.82 -3.80
CA MET A 1 0.97 3.84 -3.28
C MET A 1 1.94 4.36 -4.32
N GLY A 2 2.07 3.74 -5.50
CA GLY A 2 2.99 4.22 -6.56
C GLY A 2 2.76 5.69 -6.96
N ASP A 3 1.50 6.09 -7.10
CA ASP A 3 1.15 7.47 -7.46
C ASP A 3 1.59 8.49 -6.39
N LEU A 4 1.44 8.15 -5.11
CA LEU A 4 1.90 8.99 -3.99
C LEU A 4 3.43 9.12 -3.97
N ILE A 5 4.15 8.04 -4.28
CA ILE A 5 5.62 8.08 -4.40
C ILE A 5 6.02 9.05 -5.51
N GLY A 6 5.39 8.95 -6.69
CA GLY A 6 5.64 9.86 -7.82
C GLY A 6 5.42 11.32 -7.44
N PHE A 7 4.33 11.58 -6.73
CA PHE A 7 3.98 12.90 -6.24
C PHE A 7 5.04 13.46 -5.25
N LEU A 8 5.45 12.66 -4.25
CA LEU A 8 6.45 13.07 -3.26
C LEU A 8 7.86 13.27 -3.82
N LEU A 9 8.15 12.73 -5.00
CA LEU A 9 9.42 12.90 -5.72
C LEU A 9 9.46 14.17 -6.60
N GLY A 10 8.48 15.07 -6.46
CA GLY A 10 8.43 16.32 -7.21
C GLY A 10 7.51 16.27 -8.41
N ASP A 11 6.31 15.68 -8.22
CA ASP A 11 5.26 15.59 -9.24
C ASP A 11 5.75 14.93 -10.54
N LEU A 12 6.43 13.78 -10.39
CA LEU A 12 6.84 12.98 -11.53
C LEU A 12 5.61 12.65 -12.39
N GLU A 13 5.77 12.73 -13.71
CA GLU A 13 4.74 12.29 -14.64
C GLU A 13 4.26 10.88 -14.25
N PHE A 14 2.94 10.70 -14.21
CA PHE A 14 2.30 9.49 -13.73
C PHE A 14 2.86 8.21 -14.39
N ALA A 15 3.14 8.27 -15.69
CA ALA A 15 3.73 7.16 -16.43
C ALA A 15 5.13 6.78 -15.90
N LEU A 16 5.96 7.79 -15.60
CA LEU A 16 7.31 7.60 -15.08
C LEU A 16 7.28 7.08 -13.64
N ALA A 17 6.44 7.67 -12.79
CA ALA A 17 6.24 7.20 -11.41
C ALA A 17 5.82 5.72 -11.37
N ARG A 18 4.91 5.32 -12.26
CA ARG A 18 4.53 3.90 -12.42
C ARG A 18 5.66 3.05 -12.96
N ALA A 19 6.42 3.52 -13.95
CA ALA A 19 7.55 2.77 -14.48
C ALA A 19 8.56 2.44 -13.37
N VAL A 20 8.89 3.42 -12.52
CA VAL A 20 9.81 3.25 -11.37
C VAL A 20 9.23 2.28 -10.34
N THR A 21 7.97 2.45 -9.95
CA THR A 21 7.36 1.70 -8.84
C THR A 21 6.85 0.31 -9.23
N SER A 22 6.63 0.04 -10.52
CA SER A 22 6.11 -1.24 -11.02
C SER A 22 6.97 -2.46 -10.68
N ARG A 23 8.28 -2.25 -10.49
CA ARG A 23 9.24 -3.33 -10.17
C ARG A 23 9.47 -3.52 -8.67
N LEU A 24 8.87 -2.66 -7.84
CA LEU A 24 9.04 -2.72 -6.40
C LEU A 24 7.98 -3.63 -5.77
N ASP A 25 8.41 -4.47 -4.83
CA ASP A 25 7.46 -5.17 -3.98
C ASP A 25 6.78 -4.21 -2.98
N ALA A 26 5.69 -4.66 -2.37
CA ALA A 26 4.93 -3.86 -1.43
C ALA A 26 5.78 -3.37 -0.24
N THR A 27 6.69 -4.22 0.27
CA THR A 27 7.59 -3.86 1.38
C THR A 27 8.51 -2.70 1.00
N SER A 28 9.11 -2.76 -0.18
CA SER A 28 10.01 -1.75 -0.72
C SER A 28 9.25 -0.45 -0.98
N MET A 29 8.04 -0.52 -1.54
CA MET A 29 7.17 0.65 -1.71
C MET A 29 6.81 1.30 -0.38
N ILE A 30 6.42 0.52 0.63
CA ILE A 30 6.07 1.05 1.96
C ILE A 30 7.27 1.74 2.61
N ARG A 31 8.45 1.11 2.58
CA ARG A 31 9.69 1.68 3.12
C ARG A 31 10.03 2.99 2.43
N MET A 32 10.05 3.00 1.10
CA MET A 32 10.34 4.20 0.32
C MET A 32 9.34 5.31 0.64
N LEU A 33 8.05 4.98 0.70
CA LEU A 33 7.02 5.95 1.03
C LEU A 33 7.19 6.54 2.43
N ARG A 34 7.60 5.75 3.43
CA ARG A 34 7.94 6.26 4.77
C ARG A 34 9.08 7.27 4.74
N TYR A 35 10.17 6.94 4.03
CA TYR A 35 11.31 7.84 3.91
C TYR A 35 10.94 9.15 3.21
N LEU A 36 10.26 9.05 2.06
CA LEU A 36 9.81 10.23 1.30
C LEU A 36 8.82 11.07 2.11
N ALA A 37 7.88 10.43 2.81
CA ALA A 37 6.92 11.13 3.64
C ALA A 37 7.58 11.89 4.80
N ALA A 38 8.59 11.29 5.45
CA ALA A 38 9.30 11.91 6.56
C ALA A 38 10.08 13.17 6.17
N ILE A 39 10.55 13.25 4.92
CA ILE A 39 11.31 14.41 4.41
C ILE A 39 10.43 15.45 3.72
N SER A 40 9.33 15.03 3.08
CA SER A 40 8.53 15.90 2.20
C SER A 40 7.22 16.38 2.81
N LEU A 41 6.70 15.72 3.85
CA LEU A 41 5.41 16.06 4.45
C LEU A 41 5.56 16.85 5.76
N SER A 42 4.50 17.58 6.12
CA SER A 42 4.37 18.11 7.49
C SER A 42 4.24 16.97 8.49
N GLU A 43 4.66 17.23 9.73
CA GLU A 43 4.56 16.27 10.84
C GLU A 43 3.14 15.73 10.99
N ASN A 44 2.11 16.59 10.90
CA ASN A 44 0.71 16.18 10.94
C ASN A 44 0.34 15.15 9.84
N HIS A 45 0.73 15.40 8.58
CA HIS A 45 0.45 14.47 7.49
C HIS A 45 1.24 13.16 7.63
N PHE A 46 2.49 13.23 8.08
CA PHE A 46 3.28 12.05 8.36
C PHE A 46 2.65 11.18 9.47
N HIS A 47 2.20 11.80 10.57
CA HIS A 47 1.51 11.09 11.66
C HIS A 47 0.18 10.47 11.24
N LYS A 48 -0.53 11.05 10.26
CA LYS A 48 -1.73 10.43 9.67
C LYS A 48 -1.37 9.25 8.76
N LEU A 49 -0.34 9.39 7.92
CA LEU A 49 0.04 8.38 6.93
C LEU A 49 0.73 7.16 7.56
N SER A 50 1.65 7.37 8.50
CA SER A 50 2.50 6.30 9.04
C SER A 50 1.70 5.11 9.61
N PRO A 51 0.66 5.32 10.45
CA PRO A 51 -0.14 4.21 10.98
C PRO A 51 -0.90 3.44 9.89
N ILE A 52 -1.34 4.12 8.82
CA ILE A 52 -1.99 3.46 7.68
C ILE A 52 -0.98 2.53 7.00
N LEU A 53 0.26 2.97 6.81
CA LEU A 53 1.33 2.15 6.25
C LEU A 53 1.67 0.95 7.14
N ASP A 54 1.62 1.09 8.47
CA ASP A 54 1.83 -0.03 9.41
C ASP A 54 0.73 -1.09 9.24
N LYS A 55 -0.53 -0.66 9.17
CA LYS A 55 -1.66 -1.57 8.96
C LYS A 55 -1.60 -2.25 7.58
N ILE A 56 -1.19 -1.53 6.53
CA ILE A 56 -1.01 -2.09 5.18
C ILE A 56 0.09 -3.15 5.18
N ASP A 57 1.22 -2.90 5.85
CA ASP A 57 2.30 -3.88 5.95
C ASP A 57 1.86 -5.12 6.74
N TYR A 58 1.09 -4.92 7.80
CA TYR A 58 0.52 -6.01 8.61
C TYR A 58 -0.35 -6.97 7.78
N VAL A 59 -1.26 -6.45 6.95
CA VAL A 59 -2.17 -7.31 6.12
C VAL A 59 -1.55 -7.75 4.79
N ARG A 60 -0.30 -7.38 4.51
CA ARG A 60 0.35 -7.58 3.21
C ARG A 60 0.41 -9.05 2.80
N ASP A 61 0.85 -9.90 3.73
CA ASP A 61 1.10 -11.31 3.43
C ASP A 61 -0.21 -12.07 3.23
N ASP A 62 -1.23 -11.78 4.05
CA ASP A 62 -2.60 -12.27 3.88
C ASP A 62 -3.17 -11.85 2.52
N ARG A 63 -3.06 -10.55 2.17
CA ARG A 63 -3.54 -10.05 0.88
C ARG A 63 -2.84 -10.74 -0.29
N ASN A 64 -1.52 -10.90 -0.20
CA ASN A 64 -0.74 -11.56 -1.25
C ASN A 64 -1.18 -13.01 -1.43
N LEU A 65 -1.38 -13.73 -0.32
CA LEU A 65 -1.87 -15.10 -0.36
C LEU A 65 -3.30 -15.18 -0.91
N ILE A 66 -4.17 -14.23 -0.57
CA ILE A 66 -5.54 -14.19 -1.08
C ILE A 66 -5.58 -13.98 -2.60
N VAL A 67 -4.77 -13.07 -3.12
CA VAL A 67 -4.78 -12.68 -4.54
C VAL A 67 -4.01 -13.65 -5.42
N HIS A 68 -2.90 -14.21 -4.93
CA HIS A 68 -1.99 -15.03 -5.73
C HIS A 68 -1.95 -16.50 -5.33
N GLY A 69 -2.61 -16.88 -4.23
CA GLY A 69 -2.67 -18.25 -3.77
C GLY A 69 -3.52 -19.14 -4.66
N ILE A 70 -3.20 -20.43 -4.66
CA ILE A 70 -4.03 -21.47 -5.23
C ILE A 70 -5.09 -21.82 -4.19
N TRP A 71 -6.37 -21.75 -4.57
CA TRP A 71 -7.48 -22.00 -3.65
C TRP A 71 -7.95 -23.45 -3.72
N ALA A 72 -8.24 -24.05 -2.57
CA ALA A 72 -8.97 -25.30 -2.46
C ALA A 72 -9.90 -25.29 -1.24
N ARG A 73 -10.51 -26.44 -0.94
CA ARG A 73 -11.26 -26.67 0.29
C ARG A 73 -10.70 -27.89 1.02
N ASN A 74 -10.65 -27.83 2.34
CA ASN A 74 -10.34 -29.01 3.15
C ASN A 74 -11.53 -29.99 3.18
N SER A 75 -11.36 -31.14 3.85
CA SER A 75 -12.41 -32.17 4.01
C SER A 75 -13.66 -31.68 4.74
N ARG A 76 -13.60 -30.54 5.44
CA ARG A 76 -14.73 -29.88 6.12
C ARG A 76 -15.36 -28.76 5.29
N GLY A 77 -14.90 -28.55 4.05
CA GLY A 77 -15.39 -27.50 3.16
C GLY A 77 -14.81 -26.11 3.42
N THR A 78 -13.88 -25.93 4.38
CA THR A 78 -13.26 -24.63 4.68
C THR A 78 -12.27 -24.23 3.58
N PRO A 79 -12.30 -22.97 3.10
CA PRO A 79 -11.32 -22.47 2.14
C PRO A 79 -9.87 -22.55 2.66
N LEU A 80 -8.98 -23.03 1.79
CA LEU A 80 -7.54 -23.08 1.97
C LEU A 80 -6.89 -22.32 0.82
N ALA A 81 -5.89 -21.48 1.13
CA ALA A 81 -5.02 -20.90 0.12
C ALA A 81 -3.61 -21.46 0.28
N PHE A 82 -3.04 -21.92 -0.84
CA PHE A 82 -1.68 -22.42 -0.92
C PHE A 82 -0.81 -21.41 -1.64
N SER A 83 0.40 -21.20 -1.16
CA SER A 83 1.43 -20.48 -1.89
C SER A 83 2.76 -21.22 -1.79
N LEU A 84 3.41 -21.37 -2.92
CA LEU A 84 4.80 -21.80 -2.97
C LEU A 84 5.65 -20.59 -2.56
N ARG A 85 6.37 -20.69 -1.43
CA ARG A 85 7.33 -19.65 -1.08
C ARG A 85 8.50 -19.71 -2.08
N GLN A 86 8.46 -18.84 -3.08
CA GLN A 86 9.53 -18.67 -4.08
C GLN A 86 10.85 -18.13 -3.48
N LYS A 87 10.88 -17.71 -2.20
CA LYS A 87 12.03 -17.03 -1.61
C LYS A 87 13.21 -17.94 -1.24
N ALA A 88 13.13 -19.26 -1.48
CA ALA A 88 14.25 -20.18 -1.35
C ALA A 88 14.75 -20.60 -2.75
N PRO A 89 16.08 -20.75 -2.96
CA PRO A 89 16.65 -21.17 -4.25
C PRO A 89 16.11 -22.51 -4.76
N THR A 90 15.54 -23.30 -3.87
CA THR A 90 14.67 -24.44 -4.19
C THR A 90 13.39 -24.29 -3.37
N PRO A 91 12.21 -24.07 -3.98
CA PRO A 91 10.96 -23.96 -3.24
C PRO A 91 10.57 -25.35 -2.73
N THR A 92 11.02 -25.70 -1.52
CA THR A 92 10.72 -26.97 -0.84
C THR A 92 9.51 -26.88 0.09
N GLU A 93 8.98 -25.68 0.32
CA GLU A 93 7.95 -25.42 1.32
C GLU A 93 6.68 -24.88 0.67
N VAL A 94 5.60 -25.64 0.80
CA VAL A 94 4.23 -25.18 0.52
C VAL A 94 3.69 -24.57 1.80
N VAL A 95 3.39 -23.27 1.78
CA VAL A 95 2.64 -22.64 2.86
C VAL A 95 1.16 -22.78 2.55
N ALA A 96 0.43 -23.39 3.47
CA ALA A 96 -1.02 -23.52 3.40
C ALA A 96 -1.62 -22.75 4.57
N GLU A 97 -2.54 -21.84 4.28
CA GLU A 97 -3.34 -21.18 5.32
C GLU A 97 -4.83 -21.39 5.11
N THR A 98 -5.53 -21.57 6.22
CA THR A 98 -6.98 -21.59 6.28
C THR A 98 -7.54 -20.19 6.39
N PHE A 99 -8.54 -19.90 5.56
CA PHE A 99 -9.32 -18.68 5.64
C PHE A 99 -10.77 -19.07 5.91
N ASP A 100 -11.13 -19.18 7.19
CA ASP A 100 -12.54 -19.29 7.54
C ASP A 100 -13.31 -18.03 7.11
N ASP A 101 -14.63 -18.18 6.97
CA ASP A 101 -15.51 -17.12 6.50
C ASP A 101 -15.40 -15.82 7.33
N SER A 102 -15.17 -15.95 8.64
CA SER A 102 -15.04 -14.80 9.53
C SER A 102 -13.74 -14.03 9.26
N ARG A 103 -12.61 -14.74 9.27
CA ARG A 103 -11.28 -14.18 8.97
C ARG A 103 -11.26 -13.54 7.59
N MET A 104 -11.82 -14.20 6.57
CA MET A 104 -11.88 -13.68 5.21
C MET A 104 -12.65 -12.36 5.14
N ARG A 105 -13.84 -12.31 5.75
CA ARG A 105 -14.66 -11.09 5.79
C ARG A 105 -13.93 -9.95 6.49
N THR A 106 -13.31 -10.23 7.64
CA THR A 106 -12.50 -9.25 8.37
C THR A 106 -11.37 -8.72 7.49
N LEU A 107 -10.59 -9.59 6.85
CA LEU A 107 -9.48 -9.17 5.99
C LEU A 107 -9.94 -8.32 4.82
N ILE A 108 -11.01 -8.71 4.11
CA ILE A 108 -11.56 -7.93 3.01
C ILE A 108 -12.02 -6.55 3.50
N HIS A 109 -12.76 -6.51 4.60
CA HIS A 109 -13.23 -5.24 5.18
C HIS A 109 -12.06 -4.34 5.59
N THR A 110 -11.03 -4.91 6.23
CA THR A 110 -9.81 -4.19 6.60
C THR A 110 -9.10 -3.65 5.37
N ILE A 111 -8.90 -4.45 4.32
CA ILE A 111 -8.22 -4.02 3.09
C ILE A 111 -8.97 -2.87 2.41
N VAL A 112 -10.30 -2.96 2.32
CA VAL A 112 -11.14 -1.91 1.73
C VAL A 112 -11.10 -0.63 2.58
N ALA A 113 -11.19 -0.75 3.90
CA ALA A 113 -11.09 0.39 4.81
C ALA A 113 -9.74 1.09 4.70
N LEU A 114 -8.63 0.32 4.69
CA LEU A 114 -7.28 0.86 4.53
C LEU A 114 -7.08 1.55 3.18
N HIS A 115 -7.65 1.00 2.11
CA HIS A 115 -7.62 1.65 0.80
C HIS A 115 -8.30 3.02 0.83
N ARG A 116 -9.48 3.11 1.47
CA ARG A 116 -10.21 4.37 1.65
C ARG A 116 -9.44 5.35 2.53
N GLU A 117 -8.93 4.91 3.68
CA GLU A 117 -8.11 5.73 4.58
C GLU A 117 -6.90 6.31 3.83
N LEU A 118 -6.19 5.49 3.05
CA LEU A 118 -5.05 5.94 2.25
C LEU A 118 -5.46 6.98 1.20
N LEU A 119 -6.55 6.76 0.48
CA LEU A 119 -7.03 7.73 -0.53
C LEU A 119 -7.40 9.08 0.10
N LEU A 120 -8.05 9.09 1.27
CA LEU A 120 -8.40 10.33 1.97
C LEU A 120 -7.14 11.10 2.39
N VAL A 121 -6.16 10.43 3.00
CA VAL A 121 -4.90 11.06 3.38
C VAL A 121 -4.12 11.55 2.16
N MET A 122 -4.12 10.79 1.06
CA MET A 122 -3.52 11.22 -0.20
C MET A 122 -4.19 12.48 -0.75
N TYR A 123 -5.51 12.58 -0.68
CA TYR A 123 -6.25 13.76 -1.11
C TYR A 123 -5.90 14.99 -0.25
N GLU A 124 -5.86 14.85 1.07
CA GLU A 124 -5.46 15.92 2.00
C GLU A 124 -4.03 16.43 1.72
N ILE A 125 -3.10 15.50 1.49
CA ILE A 125 -1.71 15.80 1.14
C ILE A 125 -1.62 16.52 -0.20
N GLY A 126 -2.33 16.01 -1.22
CA GLY A 126 -2.35 16.60 -2.57
C GLY A 126 -2.88 18.02 -2.56
N TRP A 127 -4.00 18.26 -1.86
CA TRP A 127 -4.58 19.59 -1.70
C TRP A 127 -3.62 20.58 -1.04
N SER A 128 -3.02 20.16 0.08
CA SER A 128 -2.12 21.02 0.87
C SER A 128 -0.82 21.37 0.15
N LEU A 129 -0.31 20.47 -0.71
CA LEU A 129 0.89 20.72 -1.50
C LEU A 129 0.59 21.59 -2.72
N HIS A 130 -0.59 21.48 -3.32
CA HIS A 130 -1.00 22.34 -4.42
C HIS A 130 -1.20 23.81 -3.99
N GLU A 131 -1.72 24.05 -2.79
CA GLU A 131 -1.81 25.41 -2.22
C GLU A 131 -0.43 26.07 -2.06
N LYS A 132 0.60 25.29 -1.71
CA LYS A 132 1.96 25.81 -1.55
C LYS A 132 2.65 26.15 -2.87
N SER A 133 2.24 25.52 -3.97
CA SER A 133 2.83 25.75 -5.30
C SER A 133 2.12 26.84 -6.10
N ALA A 134 1.06 27.45 -5.57
CA ALA A 134 0.38 28.57 -6.21
C ALA A 134 1.34 29.78 -6.31
N PRO A 135 1.42 30.47 -7.45
CA PRO A 135 2.20 31.69 -7.56
C PRO A 135 1.68 32.73 -6.54
N PRO A 136 2.56 33.53 -5.92
CA PRO A 136 2.11 34.60 -5.04
C PRO A 136 1.15 35.52 -5.79
N PRO A 137 0.12 36.08 -5.12
CA PRO A 137 -0.76 37.05 -5.75
C PRO A 137 0.08 38.23 -6.29
N PRO A 138 -0.30 38.82 -7.43
CA PRO A 138 0.43 39.95 -7.98
C PRO A 138 0.48 41.09 -6.95
N GLU A 139 1.68 41.65 -6.70
CA GLU A 139 1.82 42.83 -5.85
C GLU A 139 0.98 43.97 -6.45
N GLU A 140 0.06 44.52 -5.66
CA GLU A 140 -0.71 45.70 -6.05
C GLU A 140 0.27 46.87 -6.26
N ALA A 141 0.35 47.33 -7.51
CA ALA A 141 1.22 48.43 -7.95
C ALA A 141 0.60 49.81 -7.70
#